data_AF-A0A8T5XR11-F1
#
_entry.id   AF-A0A8T5XR11-F1
#
_cell.length_a   1.000
_cell.length_b   1.000
_cell.length_c   1.000
_cell.angle_alpha   90.00
_cell.angle_beta   90.00
_cell.angle_gamma   90.00
#
_symmetry.space_group_name_H-M   'P 1'
#
loop_
_entity.id
_entity.type
_entity.pdbx_description
1 polymer ?
#
loop_
_entity_poly.entity_id
_entity_poly.type
_entity_poly.pdbx_seq_one_letter_code
_entity_poly.pdbx_strand_id
1 'polypeptide(L)'
;MKQGIKLFIITIFVLVFITTNVYANGNSYWKEVKTVNISGESRKVNTVYINLNNKNIRLESVLANNKVGEVKELKNMAEKLEKDNSEVIAAVNATFFNAYTDLQPQGTIQSKGKILHIGGLGSVIGFSGDNNVDIRNLKISIEGSINESYEYPNNWYAWGINHDYSDPSANVVYTPIYGDKTKKHNNTSIVISKGKVVKIINGQANIPKEGYTIVLGNKDLVNRFKVGDKVSYRYKFESDGKKISWDNIRTTIGAGPTLLKDGIILADGEKEGFKEDKININRAQRSFIGVTDKNILVIGTVGSVTMKELAEITKNMGLKDAMNLDGGASSGLFYKGSYLTKPGRKISNALVVTKLKEKPIRLKLNGQEVFYDTDPYISNGRTMVPLRGIFETLGATVGWDEKTSSIVAKKDDFLIKLKSGSNIAKINGKEVKLDVPVTIKNGRSHVPVRVAVEAFGGELGWNGNKKMVSMNLDTKDTQKTFKEAKNEEKNGNTNKAKELYLEVLKVDDKHSGALKNLARLLGKEKKYTDAVKYYKDYLEVVDNDKWARSSLGWAYYSLNEMENAEKTFKYLTEKYPDNVSFWMALGAVYCDYNVKEYDESRKCYNTALNLEPNDNQKNTIKNQLEYIEKQD
;
A
#
# COMPACT_ATOMS: atom_id res chain seq x y z
N MET A 1 84.88 27.00 34.95
CA MET A 1 84.16 26.88 33.66
C MET A 1 83.45 25.53 33.62
N LYS A 2 82.13 25.61 33.42
CA LYS A 2 81.16 24.58 32.98
C LYS A 2 80.91 23.33 33.86
N GLN A 3 79.84 23.48 34.63
CA GLN A 3 79.00 22.45 35.27
C GLN A 3 78.41 21.48 34.24
N GLY A 4 78.32 20.20 34.61
CA GLY A 4 77.55 19.18 33.90
C GLY A 4 76.08 19.23 34.30
N ILE A 5 75.20 19.40 33.30
CA ILE A 5 73.75 19.27 33.44
C ILE A 5 73.37 17.85 33.03
N LYS A 6 72.86 17.06 33.97
CA LYS A 6 72.16 15.79 33.68
C LYS A 6 70.72 16.12 33.26
N LEU A 7 70.38 15.85 32.01
CA LEU A 7 69.03 16.00 31.47
C LEU A 7 68.23 14.71 31.79
N PHE A 8 67.20 14.82 32.62
CA PHE A 8 66.24 13.75 32.89
C PHE A 8 65.19 13.75 31.76
N ILE A 9 65.16 12.69 30.95
CA ILE A 9 64.04 12.40 30.04
C ILE A 9 62.92 11.79 30.90
N ILE A 10 61.83 12.54 31.10
CA ILE A 10 60.58 12.02 31.63
C ILE A 10 59.73 11.63 30.43
N THR A 11 59.71 10.33 30.10
CA THR A 11 58.82 9.77 29.10
C THR A 11 57.41 9.70 29.71
N ILE A 12 56.52 10.59 29.27
CA ILE A 12 55.11 10.58 29.67
C ILE A 12 54.41 9.46 28.89
N PHE A 13 54.16 8.33 29.55
CA PHE A 13 53.26 7.30 29.02
C PHE A 13 51.83 7.84 29.13
N VAL A 14 51.31 8.41 28.04
CA VAL A 14 49.88 8.66 27.91
C VAL A 14 49.21 7.29 27.75
N LEU A 15 48.71 6.75 28.84
CA LEU A 15 47.82 5.60 28.84
C LEU A 15 46.51 6.04 28.17
N VAL A 16 46.42 5.88 26.84
CA VAL A 16 45.14 5.94 26.14
C VAL A 16 44.34 4.73 26.60
N PHE A 17 43.45 4.93 27.57
CA PHE A 17 42.37 3.99 27.83
C PHE A 17 41.48 3.96 26.58
N ILE A 18 41.83 3.11 25.62
CA ILE A 18 40.86 2.59 24.66
C ILE A 18 39.94 1.71 25.51
N THR A 19 38.88 2.30 26.06
CA THR A 19 37.75 1.52 26.55
C THR A 19 37.11 0.90 25.31
N THR A 20 37.67 -0.23 24.89
CA THR A 20 36.86 -1.19 24.14
C THR A 20 35.70 -1.51 25.07
N ASN A 21 34.51 -1.00 24.75
CA ASN A 21 33.29 -1.51 25.34
C ASN A 21 33.21 -2.98 24.89
N VAL A 22 33.84 -3.85 25.68
CA VAL A 22 33.57 -5.28 25.67
C VAL A 22 32.11 -5.38 26.09
N TYR A 23 31.23 -5.49 25.09
CA TYR A 23 29.80 -5.64 25.29
C TYR A 23 29.58 -6.81 26.25
N ALA A 24 29.00 -6.53 27.41
CA ALA A 24 28.44 -7.58 28.24
C ALA A 24 27.42 -8.34 27.38
N ASN A 25 27.77 -9.57 27.01
CA ASN A 25 27.15 -10.42 26.01
C ASN A 25 25.77 -10.97 26.47
N GLY A 26 24.95 -10.17 27.15
CA GLY A 26 23.74 -10.66 27.86
C GLY A 26 22.46 -9.83 27.70
N ASN A 27 22.52 -8.51 27.52
CA ASN A 27 21.30 -7.69 27.50
C ASN A 27 20.85 -7.34 26.08
N SER A 28 19.62 -7.71 25.73
CA SER A 28 19.03 -7.41 24.41
C SER A 28 18.63 -5.95 24.23
N TYR A 29 18.65 -5.15 25.29
CA TYR A 29 18.35 -3.73 25.29
C TYR A 29 18.91 -3.05 26.54
N TRP A 30 19.16 -1.75 26.50
CA TRP A 30 19.59 -0.94 27.65
C TRP A 30 19.30 0.54 27.41
N LYS A 31 19.32 1.35 28.48
CA LYS A 31 19.29 2.82 28.38
C LYS A 31 20.66 3.41 28.72
N GLU A 32 20.96 4.57 28.13
CA GLU A 32 22.18 5.29 28.41
C GLU A 32 21.95 6.81 28.26
N VAL A 33 22.62 7.61 29.10
CA VAL A 33 22.71 9.06 28.92
C VAL A 33 24.14 9.37 28.52
N LYS A 34 24.35 9.76 27.26
CA LYS A 34 25.69 10.04 26.73
C LYS A 34 25.94 11.54 26.64
N THR A 35 27.15 11.97 26.99
CA THR A 35 27.67 13.26 26.55
C THR A 35 28.36 13.05 25.22
N VAL A 36 27.80 13.64 24.15
CA VAL A 36 28.34 13.53 22.78
C VAL A 36 28.92 14.87 22.38
N ASN A 37 30.15 14.87 21.90
CA ASN A 37 30.81 16.06 21.37
C ASN A 37 30.36 16.30 19.92
N ILE A 38 30.08 17.55 19.61
CA ILE A 38 29.79 18.08 18.27
C ILE A 38 30.66 19.31 18.05
N SER A 39 30.68 19.84 16.83
CA SER A 39 31.54 20.96 16.46
C SER A 39 31.33 22.19 17.38
N GLY A 40 32.23 22.36 18.36
CA GLY A 40 32.26 23.50 19.28
C GLY A 40 31.55 23.31 20.64
N GLU A 41 30.91 22.17 20.91
CA GLU A 41 30.18 21.95 22.17
C GLU A 41 29.87 20.48 22.46
N SER A 42 29.35 20.18 23.65
CA SER A 42 28.85 18.84 24.02
C SER A 42 27.35 18.87 24.31
N ARG A 43 26.66 17.76 24.07
CA ARG A 43 25.24 17.57 24.36
C ARG A 43 25.00 16.29 25.14
N LYS A 44 24.13 16.37 26.16
CA LYS A 44 23.60 15.19 26.84
C LYS A 44 22.44 14.61 26.02
N VAL A 45 22.54 13.34 25.71
CA VAL A 45 21.60 12.60 24.85
C VAL A 45 21.02 11.45 25.65
N ASN A 46 19.69 11.41 25.80
CA ASN A 46 19.01 10.27 26.38
C ASN A 46 18.76 9.23 25.29
N THR A 47 19.13 7.98 25.54
CA THR A 47 19.09 6.94 24.52
C THR A 47 18.58 5.62 25.09
N VAL A 48 17.90 4.85 24.24
CA VAL A 48 17.65 3.43 24.44
C VAL A 48 18.20 2.68 23.25
N TYR A 49 18.99 1.66 23.53
CA TYR A 49 19.57 0.74 22.56
C TYR A 49 18.81 -0.58 22.59
N ILE A 50 18.51 -1.15 21.42
CA ILE A 50 17.79 -2.42 21.28
C ILE A 50 18.47 -3.28 20.21
N ASN A 51 18.88 -4.49 20.59
CA ASN A 51 19.49 -5.45 19.68
C ASN A 51 18.41 -6.16 18.84
N LEU A 52 18.27 -5.76 17.58
CA LEU A 52 17.27 -6.31 16.65
C LEU A 52 17.62 -7.71 16.12
N ASN A 53 18.82 -8.21 16.41
CA ASN A 53 19.16 -9.61 16.17
C ASN A 53 18.41 -10.55 17.13
N ASN A 54 17.97 -10.04 18.29
CA ASN A 54 17.03 -10.78 19.11
C ASN A 54 15.64 -10.80 18.44
N LYS A 55 15.26 -11.97 17.93
CA LYS A 55 14.01 -12.18 17.18
C LYS A 55 12.75 -12.20 18.05
N ASN A 56 12.89 -12.06 19.37
CA ASN A 56 11.76 -11.82 20.26
C ASN A 56 11.41 -10.34 20.39
N ILE A 57 12.26 -9.43 19.88
CA ILE A 57 11.93 -8.00 19.82
C ILE A 57 10.82 -7.80 18.77
N ARG A 58 9.83 -6.98 19.13
CA ARG A 58 8.75 -6.56 18.24
C ARG A 58 8.59 -5.05 18.29
N LEU A 59 8.47 -4.44 17.11
CA LEU A 59 8.19 -3.02 16.95
C LEU A 59 6.79 -2.81 16.40
N GLU A 60 6.07 -1.88 16.99
CA GLU A 60 4.71 -1.54 16.57
C GLU A 60 4.52 -0.02 16.52
N SER A 61 4.00 0.47 15.40
CA SER A 61 3.50 1.84 15.29
C SER A 61 2.10 1.91 15.88
N VAL A 62 1.88 2.85 16.78
CA VAL A 62 0.67 2.96 17.59
C VAL A 62 0.06 4.34 17.40
N LEU A 63 -1.25 4.37 17.12
CA LEU A 63 -2.06 5.59 17.15
C LEU A 63 -2.67 5.79 18.54
N ALA A 64 -2.78 7.04 18.98
CA ALA A 64 -3.55 7.40 20.15
C ALA A 64 -4.98 6.85 20.02
N ASN A 65 -5.43 6.13 21.05
CA ASN A 65 -6.74 5.46 21.09
C ASN A 65 -7.07 4.56 19.88
N ASN A 66 -6.06 4.11 19.12
CA ASN A 66 -6.24 3.39 17.85
C ASN A 66 -7.06 4.20 16.83
N LYS A 67 -6.91 5.52 16.79
CA LYS A 67 -7.67 6.37 15.86
C LYS A 67 -6.84 7.54 15.34
N VAL A 68 -7.06 7.92 14.08
CA VAL A 68 -6.48 9.14 13.50
C VAL A 68 -7.18 10.37 14.07
N GLY A 69 -6.43 11.45 14.31
CA GLY A 69 -7.00 12.70 14.83
C GLY A 69 -7.24 12.69 16.35
N GLU A 70 -6.60 11.78 17.07
CA GLU A 70 -6.64 11.75 18.54
C GLU A 70 -5.22 11.84 19.13
N VAL A 71 -5.12 12.17 20.42
CA VAL A 71 -3.85 12.28 21.15
C VAL A 71 -3.91 11.61 22.51
N LYS A 72 -2.78 11.07 22.98
CA LYS A 72 -2.67 10.41 24.29
C LYS A 72 -1.27 10.58 24.88
N GLU A 73 -1.14 10.33 26.18
CA GLU A 73 0.14 10.20 26.85
C GLU A 73 0.95 9.03 26.27
N LEU A 74 2.24 9.25 25.99
CA LEU A 74 3.15 8.25 25.43
C LEU A 74 3.18 6.96 26.29
N LYS A 75 3.29 7.09 27.61
CA LYS A 75 3.23 5.96 28.56
C LYS A 75 1.98 5.11 28.36
N ASN A 76 0.81 5.74 28.31
CA ASN A 76 -0.47 5.02 28.18
C ASN A 76 -0.62 4.33 26.81
N MET A 77 0.01 4.87 25.77
CA MET A 77 0.08 4.19 24.47
C MET A 77 1.02 2.99 24.52
N ALA A 78 2.17 3.12 25.17
CA ALA A 78 3.14 2.05 25.32
C ALA A 78 2.58 0.88 26.15
N GLU A 79 2.06 1.17 27.34
CA GLU A 79 1.55 0.16 28.28
C GLU A 79 0.34 -0.61 27.74
N LYS A 80 -0.39 -0.08 26.75
CA LYS A 80 -1.47 -0.80 26.07
C LYS A 80 -0.97 -2.04 25.30
N LEU A 81 0.32 -2.12 24.99
CA LEU A 81 0.93 -3.28 24.35
C LEU A 81 1.54 -4.28 25.34
N GLU A 82 1.53 -3.99 26.63
CA GLU A 82 1.87 -4.97 27.66
C GLU A 82 0.81 -6.09 27.63
N LYS A 83 1.28 -7.34 27.58
CA LYS A 83 0.42 -8.53 27.56
C LYS A 83 1.08 -9.64 28.35
N ASP A 84 0.32 -10.67 28.72
CA ASP A 84 0.85 -11.85 29.41
C ASP A 84 2.04 -12.50 28.69
N ASN A 85 2.16 -12.33 27.37
CA ASN A 85 3.23 -12.88 26.55
C ASN A 85 4.26 -11.85 26.06
N SER A 86 4.24 -10.60 26.52
CA SER A 86 5.18 -9.57 26.07
C SER A 86 5.39 -8.45 27.09
N GLU A 87 6.65 -8.03 27.25
CA GLU A 87 7.03 -6.85 28.05
C GLU A 87 7.30 -5.62 27.16
N VAL A 88 6.86 -4.44 27.58
CA VAL A 88 7.17 -3.14 26.97
C VAL A 88 8.56 -2.70 27.43
N ILE A 89 9.47 -2.59 26.46
CA ILE A 89 10.85 -2.17 26.70
C ILE A 89 10.94 -0.65 26.68
N ALA A 90 10.46 -0.06 25.58
CA ALA A 90 10.63 1.36 25.32
C ALA A 90 9.56 1.89 24.37
N ALA A 91 9.37 3.21 24.37
CA ALA A 91 8.58 3.89 23.37
C ALA A 91 9.15 5.28 23.09
N VAL A 92 8.99 5.74 21.85
CA VAL A 92 9.37 7.08 21.39
C VAL A 92 8.21 7.69 20.61
N ASN A 93 8.04 9.01 20.70
CA ASN A 93 7.11 9.70 19.80
C ASN A 93 7.58 9.51 18.34
N ALA A 94 6.65 9.47 17.38
CA ALA A 94 6.99 9.08 16.01
C ALA A 94 6.79 10.22 15.00
N THR A 95 5.69 10.20 14.25
CA THR A 95 5.45 11.13 13.13
C THR A 95 5.07 12.52 13.64
N PHE A 96 5.27 13.53 12.78
CA PHE A 96 4.61 14.83 12.96
C PHE A 96 3.09 14.67 12.99
N PHE A 97 2.41 15.61 13.64
CA PHE A 97 0.95 15.74 13.63
C PHE A 97 0.54 17.21 13.84
N ASN A 98 -0.64 17.59 13.38
CA ASN A 98 -1.17 18.93 13.60
C ASN A 98 -1.70 19.05 15.05
N ALA A 99 -0.85 19.54 15.95
CA ALA A 99 -1.16 19.54 17.37
C ALA A 99 -2.20 20.57 17.85
N TYR A 100 -2.71 21.42 16.96
CA TYR A 100 -3.53 22.57 17.36
C TYR A 100 -4.95 22.57 16.78
N THR A 101 -5.18 21.88 15.66
CA THR A 101 -6.52 21.86 15.04
C THR A 101 -7.10 20.44 14.98
N ASP A 102 -6.69 19.63 14.01
CA ASP A 102 -7.35 18.36 13.71
C ASP A 102 -6.63 17.13 14.30
N LEU A 103 -5.45 17.32 14.90
CA LEU A 103 -4.66 16.27 15.53
C LEU A 103 -4.23 15.15 14.57
N GLN A 104 -4.36 15.36 13.25
CA GLN A 104 -4.03 14.35 12.26
C GLN A 104 -2.52 14.18 12.15
N PRO A 105 -2.02 12.92 12.06
CA PRO A 105 -0.66 12.65 11.65
C PRO A 105 -0.34 13.31 10.30
N GLN A 106 0.93 13.60 10.08
CA GLN A 106 1.43 14.15 8.82
C GLN A 106 2.42 13.18 8.13
N GLY A 107 2.85 12.12 8.82
CA GLY A 107 3.80 11.13 8.32
C GLY A 107 3.15 9.77 8.04
N THR A 108 3.86 8.91 7.31
CA THR A 108 3.41 7.54 7.02
C THR A 108 3.37 6.69 8.29
N ILE A 109 2.28 5.94 8.50
CA ILE A 109 2.13 5.02 9.63
C ILE A 109 1.68 3.68 9.08
N GLN A 110 2.49 2.64 9.27
CA GLN A 110 2.13 1.26 8.99
C GLN A 110 2.23 0.43 10.26
N SER A 111 1.25 -0.43 10.48
CA SER A 111 1.22 -1.31 11.64
C SER A 111 0.63 -2.66 11.25
N LYS A 112 1.33 -3.75 11.58
CA LYS A 112 0.95 -5.13 11.20
C LYS A 112 0.68 -5.29 9.70
N GLY A 113 1.52 -4.70 8.86
CA GLY A 113 1.38 -4.72 7.41
C GLY A 113 0.31 -3.77 6.86
N LYS A 114 -0.54 -3.15 7.70
CA LYS A 114 -1.60 -2.25 7.26
C LYS A 114 -1.16 -0.80 7.32
N ILE A 115 -1.27 -0.08 6.19
CA ILE A 115 -1.05 1.37 6.16
C ILE A 115 -2.25 2.04 6.83
N LEU A 116 -1.98 2.74 7.94
CA LEU A 116 -2.98 3.47 8.73
C LEU A 116 -3.07 4.93 8.30
N HIS A 117 -1.99 5.50 7.78
CA HIS A 117 -1.89 6.87 7.32
C HIS A 117 -0.73 7.00 6.31
N ILE A 118 -0.86 7.87 5.31
CA ILE A 118 0.20 8.15 4.33
C ILE A 118 0.66 9.59 4.52
N GLY A 119 1.96 9.78 4.76
CA GLY A 119 2.61 11.09 4.73
C GLY A 119 3.19 11.40 3.35
N GLY A 120 3.38 12.68 3.06
CA GLY A 120 3.91 13.14 1.76
C GLY A 120 5.33 13.70 1.80
N LEU A 121 5.95 13.81 2.98
CA LEU A 121 7.24 14.46 3.20
C LEU A 121 8.16 13.62 4.09
N GLY A 122 9.47 13.83 3.93
CA GLY A 122 10.48 13.25 4.79
C GLY A 122 10.78 11.77 4.56
N SER A 123 11.79 11.31 5.29
CA SER A 123 12.16 9.89 5.34
C SER A 123 11.21 9.05 6.17
N VAL A 124 11.28 7.75 5.90
CA VAL A 124 10.45 6.70 6.45
C VAL A 124 11.35 5.56 6.88
N ILE A 125 11.16 5.06 8.10
CA ILE A 125 11.82 3.85 8.61
C ILE A 125 10.83 2.69 8.64
N GLY A 126 11.17 1.60 7.97
CA GLY A 126 10.45 0.34 7.94
C GLY A 126 11.14 -0.76 8.75
N PHE A 127 10.35 -1.60 9.41
CA PHE A 127 10.79 -2.80 10.12
C PHE A 127 10.09 -4.02 9.54
N SER A 128 10.87 -5.00 9.08
CA SER A 128 10.34 -6.28 8.61
C SER A 128 9.88 -7.19 9.76
N GLY A 129 9.19 -8.29 9.42
CA GLY A 129 8.78 -9.30 10.41
C GLY A 129 9.94 -10.00 11.15
N ASP A 130 11.16 -9.91 10.63
CA ASP A 130 12.41 -10.37 11.25
C ASP A 130 13.33 -9.26 11.74
N ASN A 131 12.81 -8.04 11.91
CA ASN A 131 13.53 -6.89 12.46
C ASN A 131 14.73 -6.44 11.60
N ASN A 132 14.65 -6.59 10.28
CA ASN A 132 15.52 -5.85 9.37
C ASN A 132 14.96 -4.43 9.23
N VAL A 133 15.86 -3.46 9.14
CA VAL A 133 15.54 -2.03 9.10
C VAL A 133 15.83 -1.49 7.71
N ASP A 134 14.95 -0.62 7.21
CA ASP A 134 15.16 0.12 5.98
C ASP A 134 14.71 1.57 6.14
N ILE A 135 15.60 2.54 5.86
CA ILE A 135 15.31 3.98 5.91
C ILE A 135 15.44 4.56 4.50
N ARG A 136 14.35 5.18 4.01
CA ARG A 136 14.26 5.75 2.65
C ARG A 136 13.37 6.97 2.60
N ASN A 137 13.49 7.75 1.52
CA ASN A 137 12.45 8.68 1.09
C ASN A 137 11.37 7.88 0.34
N LEU A 138 10.27 7.57 1.01
CA LEU A 138 9.25 6.64 0.51
C LEU A 138 8.00 7.39 0.04
N LYS A 139 7.70 7.27 -1.24
CA LYS A 139 6.43 7.71 -1.82
C LYS A 139 5.48 6.52 -1.94
N ILE A 140 4.28 6.67 -1.40
CA ILE A 140 3.21 5.69 -1.47
C ILE A 140 2.08 6.25 -2.33
N SER A 141 1.62 5.47 -3.30
CA SER A 141 0.40 5.77 -4.07
C SER A 141 -0.60 4.64 -3.95
N ILE A 142 -1.90 4.98 -3.99
CA ILE A 142 -2.99 4.01 -3.96
C ILE A 142 -3.56 3.88 -5.36
N GLU A 143 -3.61 2.66 -5.85
CA GLU A 143 -4.38 2.31 -7.05
C GLU A 143 -5.47 1.31 -6.68
N GLY A 144 -6.62 1.46 -7.31
CA GLY A 144 -7.77 0.66 -7.05
C GLY A 144 -8.38 0.03 -8.29
N SER A 145 -9.12 -1.04 -8.06
CA SER A 145 -9.87 -1.77 -9.06
C SER A 145 -11.36 -1.71 -8.78
N ILE A 146 -12.12 -1.85 -9.85
CA ILE A 146 -13.55 -2.09 -9.91
C ILE A 146 -13.73 -3.39 -10.70
N ASN A 147 -14.53 -4.31 -10.16
CA ASN A 147 -14.75 -5.65 -10.72
C ASN A 147 -13.42 -6.32 -11.10
N GLU A 148 -12.48 -6.31 -10.14
CA GLU A 148 -11.18 -6.99 -10.19
C GLU A 148 -10.19 -6.46 -11.25
N SER A 149 -10.58 -5.45 -12.03
CA SER A 149 -9.72 -4.82 -13.03
C SER A 149 -9.06 -3.54 -12.52
N TYR A 150 -7.73 -3.50 -12.55
CA TYR A 150 -6.92 -2.30 -12.27
C TYR A 150 -6.66 -1.43 -13.52
N GLU A 151 -7.36 -1.69 -14.61
CA GLU A 151 -7.16 -1.03 -15.90
C GLU A 151 -8.32 -0.08 -16.24
N TYR A 152 -8.03 0.95 -17.03
CA TYR A 152 -9.06 1.86 -17.50
C TYR A 152 -10.18 1.12 -18.25
N PRO A 153 -11.47 1.48 -18.01
CA PRO A 153 -11.94 2.54 -17.10
C PRO A 153 -12.24 2.05 -15.68
N ASN A 154 -12.04 0.77 -15.37
CA ASN A 154 -12.36 0.17 -14.08
C ASN A 154 -11.31 0.45 -12.99
N ASN A 155 -10.29 1.25 -13.30
CA ASN A 155 -9.29 1.67 -12.34
C ASN A 155 -9.70 2.96 -11.62
N TRP A 156 -9.16 3.16 -10.41
CA TRP A 156 -9.24 4.42 -9.68
C TRP A 156 -7.95 4.64 -8.86
N TYR A 157 -7.82 5.81 -8.24
CA TYR A 157 -6.67 6.14 -7.41
C TYR A 157 -7.06 7.04 -6.25
N ALA A 158 -6.24 7.04 -5.20
CA ALA A 158 -6.36 7.94 -4.05
C ALA A 158 -4.99 8.54 -3.69
N TRP A 159 -5.01 9.76 -3.17
CA TRP A 159 -3.84 10.50 -2.73
C TRP A 159 -3.34 10.02 -1.37
N GLY A 160 -4.27 9.61 -0.51
CA GLY A 160 -3.97 9.18 0.85
C GLY A 160 -5.04 8.30 1.46
N ILE A 161 -4.80 7.91 2.70
CA ILE A 161 -5.69 7.09 3.50
C ILE A 161 -5.84 7.69 4.90
N ASN A 162 -7.08 7.78 5.38
CA ASN A 162 -7.45 8.35 6.68
C ASN A 162 -6.87 9.75 6.91
N HIS A 163 -6.89 10.62 5.89
CA HIS A 163 -6.36 11.98 5.99
C HIS A 163 -7.34 12.97 5.35
N ASP A 164 -7.71 14.02 6.08
CA ASP A 164 -8.50 15.12 5.53
C ASP A 164 -7.59 16.12 4.84
N TYR A 165 -7.77 16.27 3.52
CA TYR A 165 -7.09 17.29 2.73
C TYR A 165 -7.94 18.55 2.63
N SER A 166 -7.29 19.72 2.60
CA SER A 166 -7.95 20.99 2.30
C SER A 166 -8.33 21.14 0.83
N ASP A 167 -7.63 20.42 -0.06
CA ASP A 167 -7.89 20.44 -1.50
C ASP A 167 -9.17 19.64 -1.82
N PRO A 168 -10.22 20.28 -2.36
CA PRO A 168 -11.48 19.61 -2.67
C PRO A 168 -11.36 18.56 -3.79
N SER A 169 -10.30 18.57 -4.59
CA SER A 169 -10.05 17.58 -5.65
C SER A 169 -9.43 16.28 -5.12
N ALA A 170 -9.05 16.23 -3.84
CA ALA A 170 -8.41 15.07 -3.24
C ALA A 170 -9.32 13.83 -3.25
N ASN A 171 -8.76 12.71 -3.69
CA ASN A 171 -9.38 11.39 -3.59
C ASN A 171 -8.79 10.65 -2.39
N VAL A 172 -9.61 10.20 -1.45
CA VAL A 172 -9.13 9.66 -0.16
C VAL A 172 -9.88 8.39 0.22
N VAL A 173 -9.16 7.42 0.75
CA VAL A 173 -9.75 6.23 1.38
C VAL A 173 -9.89 6.44 2.88
N TYR A 174 -11.08 6.23 3.44
CA TYR A 174 -11.34 6.26 4.88
C TYR A 174 -11.72 4.86 5.38
N THR A 175 -10.98 4.39 6.36
CA THR A 175 -11.14 3.08 7.01
C THR A 175 -11.61 3.25 8.46
N PRO A 176 -12.04 2.19 9.16
CA PRO A 176 -12.52 2.31 10.54
C PRO A 176 -11.53 2.92 11.53
N ILE A 177 -10.23 2.99 11.22
CA ILE A 177 -9.24 3.68 12.06
C ILE A 177 -9.39 5.21 12.03
N TYR A 178 -10.14 5.75 11.07
CA TYR A 178 -10.48 7.18 11.04
C TYR A 178 -11.68 7.48 11.95
N GLY A 179 -12.68 6.59 11.96
CA GLY A 179 -13.90 6.69 12.74
C GLY A 179 -15.08 6.01 12.04
N ASP A 180 -16.28 6.23 12.55
CA ASP A 180 -17.51 5.62 12.00
C ASP A 180 -18.09 6.38 10.79
N LYS A 181 -17.63 7.62 10.54
CA LYS A 181 -18.07 8.48 9.44
C LYS A 181 -16.93 9.37 8.94
N THR A 182 -16.99 9.77 7.67
CA THR A 182 -16.14 10.84 7.13
C THR A 182 -16.51 12.19 7.76
N LYS A 183 -15.67 13.22 7.61
CA LYS A 183 -16.08 14.61 7.90
C LYS A 183 -17.16 15.08 6.92
N LYS A 184 -17.83 16.18 7.26
CA LYS A 184 -18.73 16.85 6.31
C LYS A 184 -17.92 17.41 5.13
N HIS A 185 -18.37 17.17 3.91
CA HIS A 185 -17.78 17.65 2.66
C HIS A 185 -18.86 17.71 1.57
N ASN A 186 -18.53 18.25 0.39
CA ASN A 186 -19.43 18.34 -0.78
C ASN A 186 -19.07 17.35 -1.91
N ASN A 187 -18.02 16.55 -1.69
CA ASN A 187 -17.56 15.50 -2.61
C ASN A 187 -18.44 14.25 -2.57
N THR A 188 -18.28 13.35 -3.55
CA THR A 188 -19.03 12.09 -3.59
C THR A 188 -18.34 11.01 -2.77
N SER A 189 -19.10 10.37 -1.89
CA SER A 189 -18.68 9.21 -1.10
C SER A 189 -19.17 7.90 -1.74
N ILE A 190 -18.24 6.99 -1.99
CA ILE A 190 -18.49 5.60 -2.37
C ILE A 190 -18.29 4.74 -1.12
N VAL A 191 -19.36 4.12 -0.63
CA VAL A 191 -19.34 3.28 0.58
C VAL A 191 -19.15 1.83 0.18
N ILE A 192 -18.05 1.22 0.63
CA ILE A 192 -17.69 -0.18 0.35
C ILE A 192 -17.87 -1.00 1.62
N SER A 193 -18.68 -2.04 1.56
CA SER A 193 -18.82 -3.03 2.65
C SER A 193 -18.61 -4.43 2.10
N LYS A 194 -17.78 -5.23 2.80
CA LYS A 194 -17.40 -6.60 2.39
C LYS A 194 -16.92 -6.66 0.94
N GLY A 195 -16.13 -5.68 0.53
CA GLY A 195 -15.55 -5.57 -0.81
C GLY A 195 -16.52 -5.14 -1.91
N LYS A 196 -17.77 -4.75 -1.61
CA LYS A 196 -18.73 -4.28 -2.61
C LYS A 196 -19.25 -2.87 -2.33
N VAL A 197 -19.52 -2.11 -3.39
CA VAL A 197 -20.21 -0.82 -3.27
C VAL A 197 -21.63 -1.07 -2.76
N VAL A 198 -21.96 -0.51 -1.60
CA VAL A 198 -23.31 -0.59 -1.02
C VAL A 198 -24.07 0.73 -1.12
N LYS A 199 -23.36 1.85 -1.30
CA LYS A 199 -23.99 3.18 -1.43
C LYS A 199 -23.07 4.15 -2.15
N ILE A 200 -23.67 5.03 -2.94
CA ILE A 200 -23.01 6.21 -3.54
C ILE A 200 -23.84 7.42 -3.13
N ILE A 201 -23.23 8.39 -2.43
CA ILE A 201 -23.91 9.58 -1.93
C ILE A 201 -23.05 10.83 -2.02
N ASN A 202 -23.67 11.99 -2.21
CA ASN A 202 -22.98 13.27 -2.05
C ASN A 202 -22.84 13.60 -0.55
N GLY A 203 -21.63 13.99 -0.15
CA GLY A 203 -21.30 14.43 1.18
C GLY A 203 -20.96 13.32 2.17
N GLN A 204 -21.14 13.63 3.46
CA GLN A 204 -20.73 12.79 4.58
C GLN A 204 -21.30 11.37 4.47
N ALA A 205 -20.47 10.37 4.74
CA ALA A 205 -20.87 8.98 4.68
C ALA A 205 -20.37 8.16 5.88
N ASN A 206 -21.08 7.07 6.18
CA ASN A 206 -20.64 6.08 7.15
C ASN A 206 -19.42 5.32 6.62
N ILE A 207 -18.55 4.88 7.52
CA ILE A 207 -17.40 4.02 7.26
C ILE A 207 -17.74 2.62 7.83
N PRO A 208 -17.97 1.60 6.98
CA PRO A 208 -18.37 0.28 7.47
C PRO A 208 -17.26 -0.42 8.27
N LYS A 209 -17.61 -1.11 9.36
CA LYS A 209 -16.65 -1.88 10.19
C LYS A 209 -15.87 -2.93 9.41
N GLU A 210 -16.53 -3.59 8.45
CA GLU A 210 -15.91 -4.55 7.51
C GLU A 210 -15.86 -3.91 6.11
N GLY A 211 -15.16 -2.80 5.97
CA GLY A 211 -15.10 -2.05 4.72
C GLY A 211 -14.35 -0.73 4.84
N TYR A 212 -14.64 0.17 3.90
CA TYR A 212 -14.06 1.51 3.83
C TYR A 212 -14.96 2.41 2.98
N THR A 213 -14.70 3.71 3.02
CA THR A 213 -15.40 4.71 2.21
C THR A 213 -14.38 5.48 1.39
N ILE A 214 -14.60 5.61 0.09
CA ILE A 214 -13.78 6.45 -0.79
C ILE A 214 -14.49 7.80 -0.93
N VAL A 215 -13.82 8.90 -0.66
CA VAL A 215 -14.30 10.24 -1.01
C VAL A 215 -13.58 10.67 -2.28
N LEU A 216 -14.34 10.98 -3.33
CA LEU A 216 -13.83 11.36 -4.65
C LEU A 216 -14.09 12.84 -4.90
N GLY A 217 -13.01 13.62 -4.98
CA GLY A 217 -13.03 14.99 -5.51
C GLY A 217 -13.07 15.04 -7.04
N ASN A 218 -12.55 13.98 -7.70
CA ASN A 218 -12.60 13.86 -9.15
C ASN A 218 -13.95 13.29 -9.63
N LYS A 219 -14.76 14.12 -10.30
CA LYS A 219 -16.08 13.75 -10.82
C LYS A 219 -16.04 12.65 -11.89
N ASP A 220 -14.99 12.58 -12.71
CA ASP A 220 -14.86 11.57 -13.76
C ASP A 220 -14.65 10.16 -13.18
N LEU A 221 -14.06 10.07 -11.99
CA LEU A 221 -13.92 8.79 -11.28
C LEU A 221 -15.26 8.29 -10.74
N VAL A 222 -16.15 9.20 -10.31
CA VAL A 222 -17.45 8.85 -9.72
C VAL A 222 -18.27 8.00 -10.69
N ASN A 223 -18.29 8.37 -11.96
CA ASN A 223 -19.08 7.71 -13.01
C ASN A 223 -18.63 6.27 -13.31
N ARG A 224 -17.51 5.81 -12.73
CA ARG A 224 -17.00 4.44 -12.89
C ARG A 224 -17.60 3.46 -11.90
N PHE A 225 -18.19 3.95 -10.80
CA PHE A 225 -18.72 3.11 -9.73
C PHE A 225 -20.23 2.93 -9.86
N LYS A 226 -20.69 1.69 -9.66
CA LYS A 226 -22.09 1.29 -9.58
C LYS A 226 -22.32 0.51 -8.27
N VAL A 227 -23.51 0.61 -7.69
CA VAL A 227 -23.88 -0.20 -6.52
C VAL A 227 -23.80 -1.69 -6.90
N GLY A 228 -23.15 -2.49 -6.06
CA GLY A 228 -22.89 -3.91 -6.31
C GLY A 228 -21.49 -4.22 -6.84
N ASP A 229 -20.77 -3.23 -7.40
CA ASP A 229 -19.41 -3.42 -7.91
C ASP A 229 -18.46 -3.96 -6.84
N LYS A 230 -17.61 -4.92 -7.20
CA LYS A 230 -16.49 -5.35 -6.36
C LYS A 230 -15.40 -4.28 -6.41
N VAL A 231 -14.91 -3.81 -5.26
CA VAL A 231 -13.88 -2.76 -5.20
C VAL A 231 -12.75 -3.21 -4.28
N SER A 232 -11.51 -3.04 -4.75
CA SER A 232 -10.31 -3.26 -3.95
C SER A 232 -9.24 -2.21 -4.27
N TYR A 233 -8.20 -2.13 -3.44
CA TYR A 233 -7.04 -1.28 -3.72
C TYR A 233 -5.75 -1.91 -3.23
N ARG A 234 -4.63 -1.43 -3.78
CA ARG A 234 -3.28 -1.82 -3.40
C ARG A 234 -2.35 -0.60 -3.40
N TYR A 235 -1.21 -0.77 -2.74
CA TYR A 235 -0.18 0.25 -2.65
C TYR A 235 0.91 0.05 -3.70
N LYS A 236 1.40 1.16 -4.24
CA LYS A 236 2.61 1.24 -5.05
C LYS A 236 3.64 2.05 -4.28
N PHE A 237 4.85 1.51 -4.20
CA PHE A 237 5.96 2.10 -3.45
C PHE A 237 7.05 2.56 -4.40
N GLU A 238 7.54 3.77 -4.18
CA GLU A 238 8.62 4.39 -4.92
C GLU A 238 9.62 5.03 -3.96
N SER A 239 10.90 4.94 -4.28
CA SER A 239 12.00 5.67 -3.63
C SER A 239 12.92 6.19 -4.72
N ASP A 240 13.27 7.48 -4.66
CA ASP A 240 14.20 8.11 -5.59
C ASP A 240 13.82 7.91 -7.08
N GLY A 241 12.53 8.04 -7.38
CA GLY A 241 11.98 7.86 -8.74
C GLY A 241 11.91 6.40 -9.21
N LYS A 242 12.28 5.42 -8.37
CA LYS A 242 12.29 4.00 -8.72
C LYS A 242 11.24 3.23 -7.94
N LYS A 243 10.49 2.39 -8.64
CA LYS A 243 9.57 1.43 -8.01
C LYS A 243 10.35 0.44 -7.15
N ILE A 244 9.88 0.22 -5.92
CA ILE A 244 10.48 -0.74 -4.98
C ILE A 244 9.41 -1.69 -4.42
N SER A 245 9.84 -2.80 -3.80
CA SER A 245 8.96 -3.59 -2.94
C SER A 245 9.07 -3.11 -1.50
N TRP A 246 7.93 -3.02 -0.82
CA TRP A 246 7.81 -2.73 0.60
C TRP A 246 6.94 -3.80 1.30
N ASP A 247 6.74 -4.94 0.63
CA ASP A 247 5.72 -5.94 0.99
C ASP A 247 6.11 -6.78 2.22
N ASN A 248 7.41 -6.86 2.52
CA ASN A 248 7.94 -7.54 3.70
C ASN A 248 8.04 -6.63 4.94
N ILE A 249 7.72 -5.34 4.79
CA ILE A 249 7.73 -4.39 5.90
C ILE A 249 6.42 -4.52 6.68
N ARG A 250 6.56 -4.69 7.99
CA ARG A 250 5.46 -4.91 8.91
C ARG A 250 5.04 -3.61 9.60
N THR A 251 6.02 -2.82 10.00
CA THR A 251 5.84 -1.64 10.84
C THR A 251 6.59 -0.47 10.21
N THR A 252 5.99 0.71 10.18
CA THR A 252 6.60 1.91 9.59
C THR A 252 6.20 3.15 10.34
N ILE A 253 7.15 4.08 10.48
CA ILE A 253 6.91 5.47 10.85
C ILE A 253 7.62 6.39 9.86
N GLY A 254 6.94 7.44 9.42
CA GLY A 254 7.48 8.51 8.58
C GLY A 254 7.56 9.81 9.37
N ALA A 255 8.69 10.50 9.28
CA ALA A 255 8.89 11.80 9.88
C ALA A 255 9.93 12.55 9.07
N GLY A 256 11.21 12.39 9.40
CA GLY A 256 12.32 13.00 8.68
C GLY A 256 12.70 14.38 9.24
N PRO A 257 13.72 15.02 8.64
CA PRO A 257 14.48 14.53 7.50
C PRO A 257 15.46 13.38 7.84
N THR A 258 16.06 12.79 6.82
CA THR A 258 17.18 11.85 6.97
C THR A 258 18.37 12.55 7.59
N LEU A 259 18.94 11.95 8.63
CA LEU A 259 20.15 12.44 9.29
C LEU A 259 21.38 11.79 8.66
N LEU A 260 21.36 10.45 8.59
CA LEU A 260 22.46 9.64 8.08
C LEU A 260 21.97 8.62 7.07
N LYS A 261 22.78 8.40 6.03
CA LYS A 261 22.68 7.24 5.14
C LYS A 261 24.07 6.65 4.97
N ASP A 262 24.24 5.36 5.27
CA ASP A 262 25.53 4.66 5.17
C ASP A 262 26.68 5.39 5.91
N GLY A 263 26.37 5.99 7.07
CA GLY A 263 27.31 6.76 7.91
C GLY A 263 27.62 8.17 7.40
N ILE A 264 27.02 8.58 6.28
CA ILE A 264 27.19 9.90 5.66
C ILE A 264 26.09 10.84 6.16
N ILE A 265 26.47 12.04 6.60
CA ILE A 265 25.53 13.08 6.99
C ILE A 265 24.84 13.62 5.75
N LEU A 266 23.51 13.55 5.74
CA LEU A 266 22.66 14.21 4.75
C LEU A 266 22.05 15.48 5.35
N ALA A 267 21.19 15.32 6.36
CA ALA A 267 20.60 16.41 7.16
C ALA A 267 20.04 17.58 6.32
N ASP A 268 19.47 17.27 5.16
CA ASP A 268 18.98 18.23 4.18
C ASP A 268 17.45 18.19 4.14
N GLY A 269 16.83 18.98 5.03
CA GLY A 269 15.38 19.03 5.15
C GLY A 269 14.69 19.58 3.90
N GLU A 270 15.31 20.55 3.21
CA GLU A 270 14.72 21.16 2.02
C GLU A 270 14.57 20.16 0.88
N LYS A 271 15.58 19.30 0.65
CA LYS A 271 15.49 18.21 -0.35
C LYS A 271 14.40 17.20 -0.02
N GLU A 272 14.05 17.04 1.24
CA GLU A 272 12.96 16.17 1.69
C GLU A 272 11.61 16.91 1.85
N GLY A 273 11.56 18.17 1.39
CA GLY A 273 10.35 18.98 1.28
C GLY A 273 9.98 19.77 2.54
N PHE A 274 10.85 19.80 3.56
CA PHE A 274 10.67 20.68 4.72
C PHE A 274 11.04 22.11 4.36
N LYS A 275 10.12 23.04 4.59
CA LYS A 275 10.31 24.47 4.25
C LYS A 275 10.41 25.36 5.49
N GLU A 276 10.10 24.84 6.67
CA GLU A 276 10.02 25.66 7.87
C GLU A 276 11.34 25.73 8.64
N ASP A 277 11.70 26.93 9.09
CA ASP A 277 12.90 27.19 9.91
C ASP A 277 12.97 26.32 11.17
N LYS A 278 11.81 25.97 11.76
CA LYS A 278 11.74 25.06 12.92
C LYS A 278 12.37 23.69 12.65
N ILE A 279 12.48 23.27 11.39
CA ILE A 279 13.15 22.04 10.97
C ILE A 279 14.55 22.34 10.42
N ASN A 280 14.68 23.33 9.54
CA ASN A 280 15.91 23.55 8.77
C ASN A 280 16.98 24.37 9.50
N ILE A 281 16.59 25.30 10.38
CA ILE A 281 17.51 26.31 10.93
C ILE A 281 17.57 26.23 12.47
N ASN A 282 16.42 26.17 13.13
CA ASN A 282 16.33 26.40 14.56
C ASN A 282 16.88 25.25 15.39
N ARG A 283 17.53 25.60 16.50
CA ARG A 283 17.79 24.65 17.59
C ARG A 283 16.50 24.34 18.32
N ALA A 284 16.25 23.07 18.61
CA ALA A 284 15.09 22.64 19.41
C ALA A 284 15.37 21.35 20.17
N GLN A 285 14.45 20.96 21.04
CA GLN A 285 14.37 19.57 21.51
C GLN A 285 14.07 18.66 20.31
N ARG A 286 14.84 17.59 20.13
CA ARG A 286 14.68 16.64 19.02
C ARG A 286 14.53 15.22 19.54
N SER A 287 13.86 14.41 18.74
CA SER A 287 13.81 12.96 18.87
C SER A 287 14.37 12.34 17.61
N PHE A 288 15.04 11.21 17.72
CA PHE A 288 15.65 10.54 16.57
C PHE A 288 15.53 9.02 16.69
N ILE A 289 15.70 8.37 15.55
CA ILE A 289 15.80 6.92 15.44
C ILE A 289 16.85 6.56 14.40
N GLY A 290 17.61 5.50 14.65
CA GLY A 290 18.55 4.97 13.68
C GLY A 290 19.09 3.61 14.07
N VAL A 291 19.92 3.05 13.21
CA VAL A 291 20.46 1.70 13.35
C VAL A 291 21.96 1.69 13.10
N THR A 292 22.70 0.88 13.84
CA THR A 292 24.13 0.64 13.62
C THR A 292 24.35 -0.49 12.62
N ASP A 293 25.57 -0.65 12.09
CA ASP A 293 25.93 -1.80 11.23
C ASP A 293 25.76 -3.17 11.92
N LYS A 294 25.65 -3.19 13.25
CA LYS A 294 25.42 -4.41 14.04
C LYS A 294 23.92 -4.70 14.27
N ASN A 295 23.03 -4.01 13.55
CA ASN A 295 21.58 -4.11 13.71
C ASN A 295 21.13 -3.80 15.15
N ILE A 296 21.75 -2.79 15.75
CA ILE A 296 21.31 -2.22 17.03
C ILE A 296 20.49 -0.97 16.72
N LEU A 297 19.21 -1.00 17.07
CA LEU A 297 18.33 0.16 17.02
C LEU A 297 18.69 1.12 18.15
N VAL A 298 18.72 2.40 17.84
CA VAL A 298 18.91 3.48 18.80
C VAL A 298 17.76 4.46 18.63
N ILE A 299 17.00 4.66 19.70
CA ILE A 299 16.00 5.72 19.82
C ILE A 299 16.45 6.69 20.90
N GLY A 300 16.29 7.99 20.66
CA GLY A 300 16.80 8.96 21.61
C GLY A 300 16.18 10.34 21.51
N THR A 301 16.49 11.15 22.51
CA THR A 301 16.08 12.55 22.61
C THR A 301 17.27 13.41 23.03
N VAL A 302 17.33 14.63 22.50
CA VAL A 302 18.38 15.61 22.81
C VAL A 302 17.81 17.02 22.80
N GLY A 303 18.28 17.85 23.73
CA GLY A 303 17.85 19.24 23.86
C GLY A 303 18.71 20.22 23.05
N SER A 304 18.04 21.23 22.47
CA SER A 304 18.67 22.41 21.85
C SER A 304 19.74 22.09 20.80
N VAL A 305 19.32 21.41 19.72
CA VAL A 305 20.20 21.12 18.57
C VAL A 305 19.53 21.44 17.23
N THR A 306 20.34 21.84 16.25
CA THR A 306 19.96 21.94 14.84
C THR A 306 19.89 20.55 14.20
N MET A 307 19.39 20.46 12.96
CA MET A 307 19.36 19.19 12.24
C MET A 307 20.76 18.65 11.92
N LYS A 308 21.70 19.53 11.57
CA LYS A 308 23.10 19.17 11.29
C LYS A 308 23.80 18.66 12.55
N GLU A 309 23.61 19.34 13.68
CA GLU A 309 24.15 18.91 14.98
C GLU A 309 23.56 17.57 15.41
N LEU A 310 22.25 17.36 15.19
CA LEU A 310 21.62 16.06 15.45
C LEU A 310 22.24 14.95 14.59
N ALA A 311 22.52 15.23 13.31
CA ALA A 311 23.20 14.27 12.44
C ALA A 311 24.63 13.97 12.92
N GLU A 312 25.41 14.99 13.31
CA GLU A 312 26.73 14.81 13.93
C GLU A 312 26.65 13.95 15.21
N ILE A 313 25.67 14.20 16.08
CA ILE A 313 25.44 13.39 17.30
C ILE A 313 25.21 11.94 16.92
N THR A 314 24.27 11.67 16.00
CA THR A 314 23.96 10.29 15.59
C THR A 314 25.17 9.59 14.96
N LYS A 315 25.99 10.32 14.19
CA LYS A 315 27.22 9.79 13.58
C LYS A 315 28.25 9.44 14.65
N ASN A 316 28.48 10.36 15.60
CA ASN A 316 29.44 10.17 16.69
C ASN A 316 29.00 9.08 17.68
N MET A 317 27.70 8.75 17.71
CA MET A 317 27.16 7.59 18.43
C MET A 317 27.33 6.27 17.68
N GLY A 318 27.83 6.28 16.44
CA GLY A 318 28.08 5.09 15.62
C GLY A 318 26.86 4.56 14.86
N LEU A 319 25.84 5.40 14.61
CA LEU A 319 24.72 5.03 13.76
C LEU A 319 25.16 5.04 12.28
N LYS A 320 24.65 4.07 11.53
CA LYS A 320 24.83 3.95 10.08
C LYS A 320 23.75 4.73 9.34
N ASP A 321 22.50 4.38 9.61
CA ASP A 321 21.33 5.05 9.05
C ASP A 321 20.53 5.69 10.20
N ALA A 322 20.06 6.92 10.00
CA ALA A 322 19.33 7.64 11.03
C ALA A 322 18.38 8.68 10.40
N MET A 323 17.28 8.95 11.09
CA MET A 323 16.34 10.00 10.73
C MET A 323 15.81 10.75 11.96
N ASN A 324 15.40 11.99 11.74
CA ASN A 324 14.72 12.79 12.74
C ASN A 324 13.25 12.34 12.89
N LEU A 325 12.71 12.50 14.10
CA LEU A 325 11.30 12.29 14.45
C LEU A 325 10.64 13.61 14.84
N ASP A 326 9.35 13.60 15.18
CA ASP A 326 8.71 14.81 15.71
C ASP A 326 9.45 15.34 16.96
N GLY A 327 9.58 16.65 17.05
CA GLY A 327 10.44 17.34 18.02
C GLY A 327 9.67 18.23 18.99
N GLY A 328 10.37 19.19 19.59
CA GLY A 328 9.82 20.16 20.52
C GLY A 328 9.08 19.48 21.67
N ALA A 329 7.89 19.99 21.99
CA ALA A 329 7.03 19.46 23.05
C ALA A 329 6.56 18.01 22.81
N SER A 330 6.62 17.47 21.58
CA SER A 330 6.29 16.06 21.32
C SER A 330 7.38 15.10 21.79
N SER A 331 8.61 15.58 21.97
CA SER A 331 9.76 14.72 22.20
C SER A 331 9.56 13.91 23.48
N GLY A 332 9.57 12.59 23.32
CA GLY A 332 9.22 11.66 24.38
C GLY A 332 10.01 10.38 24.26
N LEU A 333 10.60 9.95 25.37
CA LEU A 333 11.32 8.70 25.48
C LEU A 333 10.94 8.00 26.77
N PHE A 334 10.33 6.83 26.63
CA PHE A 334 9.90 5.96 27.71
C PHE A 334 10.74 4.69 27.72
N TYR A 335 11.12 4.22 28.90
CA TYR A 335 11.89 2.99 29.11
C TYR A 335 11.43 2.31 30.40
N LYS A 336 10.99 1.04 30.29
CA LYS A 336 10.60 0.16 31.41
C LYS A 336 9.82 0.87 32.52
N GLY A 337 8.63 1.40 32.21
CA GLY A 337 7.75 2.01 33.22
C GLY A 337 8.03 3.48 33.53
N SER A 338 9.13 4.06 33.04
CA SER A 338 9.56 5.43 33.39
C SER A 338 9.91 6.28 32.16
N TYR A 339 9.76 7.59 32.28
CA TYR A 339 10.22 8.54 31.26
C TYR A 339 11.71 8.87 31.43
N LEU A 340 12.46 8.81 30.35
CA LEU A 340 13.76 9.46 30.20
C LEU A 340 13.60 10.88 29.65
N THR A 341 12.55 11.09 28.85
CA THR A 341 12.10 12.41 28.42
C THR A 341 10.58 12.36 28.37
N LYS A 342 9.93 13.20 29.18
CA LYS A 342 8.47 13.29 29.21
C LYS A 342 8.03 14.28 28.12
N PRO A 343 7.10 13.90 27.23
CA PRO A 343 6.48 14.86 26.32
C PRO A 343 5.88 16.05 27.09
N GLY A 344 6.04 17.25 26.55
CA GLY A 344 5.36 18.45 27.02
C GLY A 344 3.88 18.50 26.61
N ARG A 345 3.44 17.60 25.73
CA ARG A 345 2.05 17.46 25.27
C ARG A 345 1.68 16.00 25.04
N LYS A 346 0.38 15.72 24.99
CA LYS A 346 -0.14 14.46 24.43
C LYS A 346 0.24 14.37 22.95
N ILE A 347 0.52 13.17 22.47
CA ILE A 347 0.99 12.93 21.10
C ILE A 347 0.00 12.04 20.33
N SER A 348 -0.02 12.18 19.01
CA SER A 348 -0.94 11.43 18.14
C SER A 348 -0.50 9.98 17.91
N ASN A 349 0.79 9.72 17.93
CA ASN A 349 1.32 8.40 17.62
C ASN A 349 2.73 8.19 18.21
N ALA A 350 3.12 6.92 18.29
CA ALA A 350 4.38 6.47 18.86
C ALA A 350 4.88 5.19 18.19
N LEU A 351 6.19 4.93 18.30
CA LEU A 351 6.77 3.62 18.07
C LEU A 351 6.99 2.96 19.43
N VAL A 352 6.46 1.75 19.61
CA VAL A 352 6.58 0.97 20.84
C VAL A 352 7.39 -0.29 20.57
N VAL A 353 8.36 -0.55 21.43
CA VAL A 353 9.22 -1.73 21.39
C VAL A 353 8.84 -2.66 22.53
N THR A 354 8.53 -3.91 22.19
CA THR A 354 8.22 -4.98 23.15
C THR A 354 9.18 -6.15 22.98
N LYS A 355 9.37 -6.94 24.04
CA LYS A 355 10.03 -8.25 23.98
C LYS A 355 8.98 -9.33 24.25
N LEU A 356 8.80 -10.19 23.26
CA LEU A 356 7.93 -11.35 23.35
C LEU A 356 8.62 -12.44 24.19
N LYS A 357 7.83 -13.20 24.95
CA LYS A 357 8.33 -14.37 25.70
C LYS A 357 8.89 -15.44 24.75
N GLU A 358 8.24 -15.60 23.60
CA GLU A 358 8.64 -16.54 22.56
C GLU A 358 8.86 -15.84 21.23
N LYS A 359 9.74 -16.41 20.40
CA LYS A 359 9.93 -15.96 19.02
C LYS A 359 8.61 -16.10 18.25
N PRO A 360 8.11 -15.04 17.60
CA PRO A 360 6.82 -15.07 16.94
C PRO A 360 6.86 -15.95 15.70
N ILE A 361 5.71 -16.56 15.40
CA ILE A 361 5.52 -17.31 14.16
C ILE A 361 5.18 -16.33 13.04
N ARG A 362 5.87 -16.47 11.90
CA ARG A 362 5.67 -15.68 10.69
C ARG A 362 4.90 -16.49 9.66
N LEU A 363 4.14 -15.80 8.81
CA LEU A 363 3.34 -16.42 7.75
C LEU A 363 3.80 -15.92 6.39
N LYS A 364 3.94 -16.86 5.46
CA LYS A 364 4.20 -16.59 4.04
C LYS A 364 3.10 -17.24 3.23
N LEU A 365 2.46 -16.48 2.36
CA LEU A 365 1.37 -16.92 1.48
C LEU A 365 1.76 -16.64 0.03
N ASN A 366 1.82 -17.68 -0.80
CA ASN A 366 2.14 -17.59 -2.23
C ASN A 366 3.38 -16.73 -2.54
N GLY A 367 4.44 -16.88 -1.75
CA GLY A 367 5.67 -16.11 -1.93
C GLY A 367 5.76 -14.81 -1.10
N GLN A 368 4.66 -14.29 -0.58
CA GLN A 368 4.60 -13.01 0.13
C GLN A 368 4.44 -13.20 1.64
N GLU A 369 5.19 -12.44 2.44
CA GLU A 369 4.96 -12.43 3.88
C GLU A 369 3.67 -11.67 4.21
N VAL A 370 2.83 -12.25 5.07
CA VAL A 370 1.54 -11.68 5.44
C VAL A 370 1.46 -11.42 6.93
N PHE A 371 0.80 -10.32 7.28
CA PHE A 371 0.68 -9.83 8.64
C PHE A 371 -0.80 -9.63 8.99
N TYR A 372 -1.19 -10.09 10.17
CA TYR A 372 -2.56 -10.00 10.66
C TYR A 372 -2.60 -9.33 12.03
N ASP A 373 -3.80 -9.02 12.50
CA ASP A 373 -4.01 -8.29 13.75
C ASP A 373 -3.74 -9.13 15.01
N THR A 374 -3.73 -10.45 14.87
CA THR A 374 -3.33 -11.43 15.89
C THR A 374 -2.23 -12.35 15.34
N ASP A 375 -1.30 -12.74 16.20
CA ASP A 375 -0.17 -13.58 15.84
C ASP A 375 -0.56 -15.07 15.83
N PRO A 376 0.01 -15.89 14.93
CA PRO A 376 -0.09 -17.34 15.01
C PRO A 376 0.60 -17.88 16.26
N TYR A 377 0.19 -19.07 16.72
CA TYR A 377 0.77 -19.71 17.89
C TYR A 377 0.78 -21.24 17.76
N ILE A 378 1.54 -21.93 18.62
CA ILE A 378 1.53 -23.40 18.68
C ILE A 378 0.55 -23.85 19.76
N SER A 379 -0.31 -24.82 19.44
CA SER A 379 -1.20 -25.50 20.38
C SER A 379 -1.16 -26.99 20.09
N ASN A 380 -0.88 -27.83 21.08
CA ASN A 380 -0.79 -29.29 20.94
C ASN A 380 0.06 -29.73 19.72
N GLY A 381 1.22 -29.10 19.52
CA GLY A 381 2.11 -29.40 18.39
C GLY A 381 1.59 -28.98 17.01
N ARG A 382 0.53 -28.16 16.93
CA ARG A 382 -0.03 -27.61 15.69
C ARG A 382 0.07 -26.10 15.65
N THR A 383 0.40 -25.55 14.48
CA THR A 383 0.39 -24.11 14.28
C THR A 383 -1.03 -23.63 14.01
N MET A 384 -1.53 -22.82 14.93
CA MET A 384 -2.82 -22.15 14.88
C MET A 384 -2.65 -20.80 14.19
N VAL A 385 -3.38 -20.58 13.11
CA VAL A 385 -3.28 -19.37 12.28
C VAL A 385 -4.60 -18.59 12.25
N PRO A 386 -4.57 -17.26 12.07
CA PRO A 386 -5.78 -16.45 12.02
C PRO A 386 -6.56 -16.75 10.74
N LEU A 387 -7.73 -17.38 10.88
CA LEU A 387 -8.50 -17.86 9.73
C LEU A 387 -8.94 -16.73 8.82
N ARG A 388 -9.58 -15.70 9.40
CA ARG A 388 -10.17 -14.60 8.65
C ARG A 388 -9.12 -13.91 7.76
N GLY A 389 -7.97 -13.56 8.33
CA GLY A 389 -6.90 -12.88 7.61
C GLY A 389 -6.42 -13.66 6.40
N ILE A 390 -6.16 -14.97 6.57
CA ILE A 390 -5.71 -15.84 5.48
C ILE A 390 -6.79 -15.94 4.40
N PHE A 391 -8.03 -16.25 4.78
CA PHE A 391 -9.12 -16.49 3.84
C PHE A 391 -9.50 -15.21 3.06
N GLU A 392 -9.54 -14.05 3.73
CA GLU A 392 -9.78 -12.76 3.07
C GLU A 392 -8.63 -12.39 2.12
N THR A 393 -7.37 -12.71 2.47
CA THR A 393 -6.22 -12.50 1.57
C THR A 393 -6.34 -13.36 0.30
N LEU A 394 -6.97 -14.53 0.41
CA LEU A 394 -7.26 -15.42 -0.70
C LEU A 394 -8.54 -15.07 -1.48
N GLY A 395 -9.20 -13.95 -1.13
CA GLY A 395 -10.41 -13.44 -1.80
C GLY A 395 -11.72 -13.99 -1.25
N ALA A 396 -11.71 -14.75 -0.16
CA ALA A 396 -12.94 -15.22 0.47
C ALA A 396 -13.59 -14.14 1.34
N THR A 397 -14.91 -14.08 1.32
CA THR A 397 -15.68 -13.35 2.33
C THR A 397 -15.77 -14.21 3.59
N VAL A 398 -15.57 -13.61 4.77
CA VAL A 398 -15.62 -14.33 6.06
C VAL A 398 -16.64 -13.65 6.96
N GLY A 399 -17.64 -14.42 7.40
CA GLY A 399 -18.70 -13.98 8.30
C GLY A 399 -18.69 -14.77 9.61
N TRP A 400 -19.30 -14.17 10.62
CA TRP A 400 -19.61 -14.82 11.90
C TRP A 400 -21.13 -14.90 12.06
N ASP A 401 -21.63 -16.08 12.38
CA ASP A 401 -23.01 -16.33 12.76
C ASP A 401 -23.08 -16.46 14.28
N GLU A 402 -23.64 -15.45 14.93
CA GLU A 402 -23.77 -15.41 16.39
C GLU A 402 -24.72 -16.47 16.93
N LYS A 403 -25.76 -16.86 16.18
CA LYS A 403 -26.75 -17.84 16.65
C LYS A 403 -26.17 -19.22 16.76
N THR A 404 -25.24 -19.56 15.86
CA THR A 404 -24.65 -20.88 15.77
C THR A 404 -23.18 -20.91 16.23
N SER A 405 -22.64 -19.77 16.64
CA SER A 405 -21.21 -19.56 16.94
C SER A 405 -20.30 -20.11 15.85
N SER A 406 -20.69 -19.86 14.60
CA SER A 406 -20.05 -20.43 13.41
C SER A 406 -19.40 -19.38 12.54
N ILE A 407 -18.21 -19.71 12.06
CA ILE A 407 -17.49 -18.97 11.02
C ILE A 407 -17.94 -19.55 9.69
N VAL A 408 -18.34 -18.68 8.77
CA VAL A 408 -18.69 -19.05 7.41
C VAL A 408 -17.77 -18.28 6.48
N ALA A 409 -16.94 -18.99 5.71
CA ALA A 409 -16.17 -18.34 4.65
C ALA A 409 -16.60 -18.86 3.27
N LYS A 410 -16.68 -17.94 2.32
CA LYS A 410 -17.18 -18.19 0.96
C LYS A 410 -16.32 -17.53 -0.09
N LYS A 411 -16.02 -18.25 -1.16
CA LYS A 411 -15.37 -17.73 -2.37
C LYS A 411 -15.87 -18.54 -3.56
N ASP A 412 -16.52 -17.91 -4.54
CA ASP A 412 -17.08 -18.63 -5.70
C ASP A 412 -17.93 -19.83 -5.23
N ASP A 413 -17.66 -21.05 -5.72
CA ASP A 413 -18.34 -22.29 -5.28
C ASP A 413 -17.79 -22.87 -3.97
N PHE A 414 -16.70 -22.31 -3.44
CA PHE A 414 -16.09 -22.75 -2.19
C PHE A 414 -16.85 -22.22 -0.97
N LEU A 415 -17.18 -23.14 -0.05
CA LEU A 415 -17.85 -22.87 1.22
C LEU A 415 -17.20 -23.65 2.36
N ILE A 416 -16.76 -22.94 3.39
CA ILE A 416 -16.35 -23.54 4.67
C ILE A 416 -17.26 -23.06 5.80
N LYS A 417 -17.66 -23.99 6.67
CA LYS A 417 -18.36 -23.72 7.92
C LYS A 417 -17.61 -24.36 9.08
N LEU A 418 -17.33 -23.56 10.11
CA LEU A 418 -16.54 -23.96 11.28
C LEU A 418 -17.22 -23.45 12.55
N LYS A 419 -17.49 -24.33 13.50
CA LYS A 419 -18.05 -23.93 14.80
C LYS A 419 -16.91 -23.72 15.81
N SER A 420 -16.99 -22.67 16.62
CA SER A 420 -16.05 -22.46 17.73
C SER A 420 -16.04 -23.67 18.68
N GLY A 421 -14.84 -24.10 19.11
CA GLY A 421 -14.63 -25.27 19.95
C GLY A 421 -14.74 -26.62 19.23
N SER A 422 -15.15 -26.65 17.97
CA SER A 422 -15.30 -27.89 17.20
C SER A 422 -13.97 -28.39 16.65
N ASN A 423 -13.79 -29.71 16.65
CA ASN A 423 -12.74 -30.43 15.89
C ASN A 423 -13.22 -30.84 14.48
N ILE A 424 -14.35 -30.30 14.02
CA ILE A 424 -14.93 -30.65 12.72
C ILE A 424 -15.16 -29.35 11.94
N ALA A 425 -14.61 -29.31 10.73
CA ALA A 425 -14.89 -28.32 9.70
C ALA A 425 -15.78 -28.94 8.61
N LYS A 426 -16.70 -28.18 8.04
CA LYS A 426 -17.42 -28.58 6.83
C LYS A 426 -16.87 -27.79 5.65
N ILE A 427 -16.22 -28.47 4.71
CA ILE A 427 -15.61 -27.90 3.50
C ILE A 427 -16.38 -28.45 2.30
N ASN A 428 -17.07 -27.58 1.56
CA ASN A 428 -17.91 -27.95 0.41
C ASN A 428 -18.90 -29.08 0.73
N GLY A 429 -19.47 -29.06 1.94
CA GLY A 429 -20.40 -30.08 2.44
C GLY A 429 -19.74 -31.32 3.05
N LYS A 430 -18.45 -31.57 2.82
CA LYS A 430 -17.71 -32.70 3.40
C LYS A 430 -17.16 -32.36 4.78
N GLU A 431 -17.26 -33.29 5.72
CA GLU A 431 -16.68 -33.15 7.06
C GLU A 431 -15.17 -33.45 7.04
N VAL A 432 -14.40 -32.54 7.64
CA VAL A 432 -12.95 -32.62 7.80
C VAL A 432 -12.62 -32.53 9.28
N LYS A 433 -11.93 -33.54 9.80
CA LYS A 433 -11.49 -33.58 11.20
C LYS A 433 -10.25 -32.72 11.39
N LEU A 434 -10.27 -31.90 12.43
CA LEU A 434 -9.17 -31.04 12.85
C LEU A 434 -8.39 -31.69 13.98
N ASP A 435 -7.07 -31.56 13.94
CA ASP A 435 -6.17 -32.04 15.01
C ASP A 435 -6.34 -31.24 16.32
N VAL A 436 -6.73 -29.97 16.20
CA VAL A 436 -6.94 -29.05 17.31
C VAL A 436 -8.21 -28.24 17.01
N PRO A 437 -9.06 -27.96 18.02
CA PRO A 437 -10.34 -27.32 17.78
C PRO A 437 -10.16 -25.89 17.29
N VAL A 438 -11.21 -25.37 16.66
CA VAL A 438 -11.31 -23.94 16.34
C VAL A 438 -11.30 -23.13 17.64
N THR A 439 -10.30 -22.26 17.82
CA THR A 439 -10.14 -21.47 19.04
C THR A 439 -10.42 -19.99 18.78
N ILE A 440 -10.97 -19.30 19.76
CA ILE A 440 -11.01 -17.83 19.77
C ILE A 440 -9.90 -17.33 20.69
N LYS A 441 -8.96 -16.56 20.14
CA LYS A 441 -7.87 -15.92 20.90
C LYS A 441 -7.79 -14.47 20.48
N ASN A 442 -7.77 -13.54 21.44
CA ASN A 442 -7.78 -12.09 21.19
C ASN A 442 -8.93 -11.63 20.27
N GLY A 443 -10.13 -12.23 20.44
CA GLY A 443 -11.30 -11.91 19.62
C GLY A 443 -11.23 -12.39 18.16
N ARG A 444 -10.27 -13.26 17.83
CA ARG A 444 -10.06 -13.79 16.48
C ARG A 444 -10.08 -15.31 16.46
N SER A 445 -10.73 -15.86 15.45
CA SER A 445 -10.76 -17.30 15.21
C SER A 445 -9.45 -17.80 14.65
N HIS A 446 -8.90 -18.85 15.29
CA HIS A 446 -7.71 -19.54 14.85
C HIS A 446 -8.04 -21.00 14.52
N VAL A 447 -7.38 -21.51 13.50
CA VAL A 447 -7.50 -22.90 13.04
C VAL A 447 -6.13 -23.50 12.80
N PRO A 448 -5.97 -24.84 12.82
CA PRO A 448 -4.75 -25.47 12.35
C PRO A 448 -4.47 -25.03 10.91
N VAL A 449 -3.22 -24.66 10.60
CA VAL A 449 -2.87 -24.15 9.26
C VAL A 449 -3.26 -25.11 8.12
N ARG A 450 -3.29 -26.43 8.39
CA ARG A 450 -3.75 -27.46 7.44
C ARG A 450 -5.11 -27.13 6.82
N VAL A 451 -6.01 -26.48 7.56
CA VAL A 451 -7.33 -26.06 7.06
C VAL A 451 -7.22 -25.19 5.81
N ALA A 452 -6.19 -24.35 5.68
CA ALA A 452 -6.01 -23.54 4.48
C ALA A 452 -5.70 -24.40 3.24
N VAL A 453 -4.91 -25.46 3.38
CA VAL A 453 -4.64 -26.40 2.28
C VAL A 453 -5.84 -27.28 1.97
N GLU A 454 -6.52 -27.80 2.99
CA GLU A 454 -7.76 -28.58 2.77
C GLU A 454 -8.84 -27.73 2.07
N ALA A 455 -8.83 -26.42 2.31
CA ALA A 455 -9.75 -25.48 1.70
C ALA A 455 -9.41 -25.12 0.25
N PHE A 456 -8.14 -24.81 -0.03
CA PHE A 456 -7.73 -24.16 -1.28
C PHE A 456 -6.76 -25.00 -2.13
N GLY A 457 -6.39 -26.21 -1.70
CA GLY A 457 -5.32 -26.98 -2.33
C GLY A 457 -3.93 -26.42 -2.04
N GLY A 458 -2.91 -27.02 -2.65
CA GLY A 458 -1.51 -26.62 -2.52
C GLY A 458 -0.73 -27.24 -1.35
N GLU A 459 0.32 -26.56 -0.92
CA GLU A 459 1.36 -27.13 -0.05
C GLU A 459 1.67 -26.28 1.19
N LEU A 460 2.10 -26.96 2.25
CA LEU A 460 2.61 -26.34 3.48
C LEU A 460 4.09 -26.60 3.66
N GLY A 461 4.82 -25.55 4.03
CA GLY A 461 6.19 -25.63 4.51
C GLY A 461 6.34 -25.07 5.91
N TRP A 462 7.27 -25.63 6.68
CA TRP A 462 7.69 -25.08 7.97
C TRP A 462 9.21 -24.86 7.98
N ASN A 463 9.64 -23.65 8.33
CA ASN A 463 11.04 -23.34 8.57
C ASN A 463 11.24 -23.06 10.07
N GLY A 464 11.83 -24.02 10.78
CA GLY A 464 12.05 -23.92 12.24
C GLY A 464 12.98 -22.76 12.63
N ASN A 465 14.04 -22.52 11.87
CA ASN A 465 15.00 -21.45 12.13
C ASN A 465 14.37 -20.07 12.01
N LYS A 466 13.53 -19.86 10.99
CA LYS A 466 12.79 -18.61 10.77
C LYS A 466 11.49 -18.53 11.58
N LYS A 467 11.04 -19.64 12.20
CA LYS A 467 9.69 -19.81 12.76
C LYS A 467 8.63 -19.38 11.75
N MET A 468 8.74 -19.86 10.52
CA MET A 468 7.91 -19.42 9.40
C MET A 468 7.08 -20.57 8.85
N VAL A 469 5.79 -20.34 8.71
CA VAL A 469 4.88 -21.20 7.96
C VAL A 469 4.73 -20.65 6.55
N SER A 470 4.97 -21.47 5.54
CA SER A 470 4.75 -21.14 4.14
C SER A 470 3.51 -21.89 3.63
N MET A 471 2.57 -21.16 3.06
CA MET A 471 1.37 -21.67 2.39
C MET A 471 1.50 -21.32 0.90
N ASN A 472 1.67 -22.33 0.06
CA ASN A 472 1.65 -22.17 -1.40
C ASN A 472 0.35 -22.79 -1.89
N LEU A 473 -0.72 -22.00 -1.97
CA LEU A 473 -2.07 -22.46 -2.21
C LEU A 473 -2.46 -22.25 -3.68
N ASP A 474 -3.24 -23.20 -4.23
CA ASP A 474 -3.70 -23.22 -5.62
C ASP A 474 -4.83 -22.23 -5.85
N THR A 475 -4.56 -20.96 -5.61
CA THR A 475 -5.48 -19.90 -5.97
C THR A 475 -5.27 -19.57 -7.43
N LYS A 476 -6.28 -19.84 -8.27
CA LYS A 476 -6.39 -19.25 -9.61
C LYS A 476 -6.48 -17.73 -9.46
N ASP A 477 -5.33 -17.09 -9.24
CA ASP A 477 -5.20 -15.65 -9.09
C ASP A 477 -5.23 -15.04 -10.49
N THR A 478 -6.43 -14.69 -10.92
CA THR A 478 -6.70 -14.02 -12.20
C THR A 478 -5.83 -12.78 -12.38
N GLN A 479 -5.52 -12.04 -11.31
CA GLN A 479 -4.65 -10.86 -11.38
C GLN A 479 -3.20 -11.22 -11.66
N LYS A 480 -2.69 -12.31 -11.07
CA LYS A 480 -1.35 -12.82 -11.35
C LYS A 480 -1.25 -13.26 -12.82
N THR A 481 -2.17 -14.11 -13.27
CA THR A 481 -2.21 -14.60 -14.66
C THR A 481 -2.39 -13.45 -15.65
N PHE A 482 -3.22 -12.46 -15.34
CA PHE A 482 -3.40 -11.27 -16.18
C PHE A 482 -2.13 -10.41 -16.27
N LYS A 483 -1.40 -10.23 -15.17
CA LYS A 483 -0.11 -9.52 -15.18
C LYS A 483 0.93 -10.26 -16.03
N GLU A 484 0.97 -11.58 -15.93
CA GLU A 484 1.83 -12.42 -16.77
C GLU A 484 1.47 -12.26 -18.24
N ALA A 485 0.18 -12.32 -18.60
CA ALA A 485 -0.30 -12.09 -19.96
C ALA A 485 0.18 -10.73 -20.53
N LYS A 486 0.09 -9.66 -19.75
CA LYS A 486 0.58 -8.33 -20.15
C LYS A 486 2.10 -8.29 -20.34
N ASN A 487 2.86 -8.99 -19.50
CA ASN A 487 4.31 -9.06 -19.62
C ASN A 487 4.71 -9.83 -20.89
N GLU A 488 4.07 -10.97 -21.16
CA GLU A 488 4.27 -11.73 -22.39
C GLU A 488 3.91 -10.89 -23.62
N GLU A 489 2.81 -10.13 -23.57
CA GLU A 489 2.45 -9.21 -24.65
C GLU A 489 3.52 -8.14 -24.87
N LYS A 490 4.01 -7.52 -23.80
CA LYS A 490 5.07 -6.50 -23.86
C LYS A 490 6.39 -7.07 -24.42
N ASN A 491 6.67 -8.33 -24.14
CA ASN A 491 7.86 -9.05 -24.64
C ASN A 491 7.69 -9.56 -26.08
N GLY A 492 6.53 -9.32 -26.72
CA GLY A 492 6.24 -9.76 -28.09
C GLY A 492 5.69 -11.19 -28.19
N ASN A 493 5.55 -11.91 -27.08
CA ASN A 493 5.06 -13.29 -27.00
C ASN A 493 3.51 -13.34 -27.11
N THR A 494 2.98 -12.86 -28.24
CA THR A 494 1.54 -12.60 -28.45
C THR A 494 0.67 -13.85 -28.28
N ASN A 495 1.11 -15.01 -28.75
CA ASN A 495 0.35 -16.25 -28.60
C ASN A 495 0.22 -16.65 -27.12
N LYS A 496 1.32 -16.58 -26.36
CA LYS A 496 1.30 -16.87 -24.93
C LYS A 496 0.43 -15.88 -24.16
N ALA A 497 0.49 -14.60 -24.51
CA ALA A 497 -0.38 -13.58 -23.92
C ALA A 497 -1.86 -13.90 -24.12
N LYS A 498 -2.28 -14.29 -25.34
CA LYS A 498 -3.68 -14.68 -25.62
C LYS A 498 -4.11 -15.92 -24.84
N GLU A 499 -3.26 -16.95 -24.74
CA GLU A 499 -3.53 -18.13 -23.91
C GLU A 499 -3.79 -17.74 -22.45
N LEU A 500 -2.93 -16.91 -21.89
CA LEU A 500 -3.07 -16.43 -20.51
C LEU A 500 -4.30 -15.53 -20.32
N TYR A 501 -4.64 -14.68 -21.30
CA TYR A 501 -5.91 -13.93 -21.25
C TYR A 501 -7.13 -14.87 -21.28
N LEU A 502 -7.10 -15.93 -22.08
CA LEU A 502 -8.16 -16.94 -22.09
C LEU A 502 -8.22 -17.70 -20.76
N GLU A 503 -7.09 -18.00 -20.12
CA GLU A 503 -7.07 -18.59 -18.78
C GLU A 503 -7.70 -17.68 -17.72
N VAL A 504 -7.47 -16.37 -17.80
CA VAL A 504 -8.17 -15.39 -16.95
C VAL A 504 -9.68 -15.47 -17.19
N LEU A 505 -10.12 -15.47 -18.46
CA LEU A 505 -11.54 -15.50 -18.83
C LEU A 505 -12.25 -16.82 -18.51
N LYS A 506 -11.51 -17.93 -18.33
CA LYS A 506 -12.07 -19.19 -17.82
C LYS A 506 -12.46 -19.12 -16.34
N VAL A 507 -11.90 -18.16 -15.60
CA VAL A 507 -12.15 -17.98 -14.15
C VAL A 507 -13.04 -16.79 -13.90
N ASP A 508 -12.81 -15.69 -14.62
CA ASP A 508 -13.62 -14.47 -14.61
C ASP A 508 -13.96 -14.08 -16.05
N ASP A 509 -15.10 -14.55 -16.54
CA ASP A 509 -15.59 -14.32 -17.91
C ASP A 509 -15.88 -12.84 -18.19
N LYS A 510 -16.00 -12.02 -17.14
CA LYS A 510 -16.23 -10.57 -17.20
C LYS A 510 -14.98 -9.75 -16.91
N HIS A 511 -13.79 -10.38 -16.90
CA HIS A 511 -12.54 -9.67 -16.64
C HIS A 511 -12.24 -8.67 -17.78
N SER A 512 -12.61 -7.40 -17.54
CA SER A 512 -12.65 -6.36 -18.57
C SER A 512 -11.30 -6.14 -19.26
N GLY A 513 -10.19 -6.25 -18.50
CA GLY A 513 -8.84 -6.10 -19.04
C GLY A 513 -8.46 -7.23 -20.01
N ALA A 514 -8.90 -8.46 -19.72
CA ALA A 514 -8.59 -9.62 -20.54
C ALA A 514 -9.45 -9.62 -21.81
N LEU A 515 -10.76 -9.33 -21.68
CA LEU A 515 -11.66 -9.16 -22.82
C LEU A 515 -11.12 -8.12 -23.81
N LYS A 516 -10.79 -6.91 -23.34
CA LYS A 516 -10.30 -5.83 -24.20
C LYS A 516 -8.95 -6.14 -24.86
N ASN A 517 -8.00 -6.66 -24.09
CA ASN A 517 -6.67 -6.95 -24.64
C ASN A 517 -6.73 -8.10 -25.65
N LEU A 518 -7.51 -9.14 -25.37
CA LEU A 518 -7.73 -10.24 -26.29
C LEU A 518 -8.41 -9.76 -27.59
N ALA A 519 -9.50 -8.98 -27.49
CA ALA A 519 -10.18 -8.40 -28.64
C ALA A 519 -9.24 -7.58 -29.53
N ARG A 520 -8.41 -6.72 -28.91
CA ARG A 520 -7.41 -5.91 -29.63
C ARG A 520 -6.35 -6.75 -30.33
N LEU A 521 -5.83 -7.81 -29.67
CA LEU A 521 -4.83 -8.69 -30.27
C LEU A 521 -5.41 -9.47 -31.45
N LEU A 522 -6.65 -9.96 -31.33
CA LEU A 522 -7.36 -10.63 -32.42
C LEU A 522 -7.62 -9.70 -33.61
N GLY A 523 -7.99 -8.44 -33.34
CA GLY A 523 -8.15 -7.42 -34.38
C GLY A 523 -6.84 -7.13 -35.13
N LYS A 524 -5.69 -7.08 -34.43
CA LYS A 524 -4.37 -6.96 -35.07
C LYS A 524 -4.02 -8.16 -35.96
N GLU A 525 -4.50 -9.35 -35.60
CA GLU A 525 -4.36 -10.58 -36.41
C GLU A 525 -5.40 -10.70 -37.52
N LYS A 526 -6.24 -9.67 -37.72
CA LYS A 526 -7.36 -9.67 -38.68
C LYS A 526 -8.40 -10.76 -38.42
N LYS A 527 -8.45 -11.30 -37.19
CA LYS A 527 -9.47 -12.25 -36.73
C LYS A 527 -10.70 -11.47 -36.24
N TYR A 528 -11.36 -10.77 -37.15
CA TYR A 528 -12.37 -9.79 -36.80
C TYR A 528 -13.62 -10.40 -36.17
N THR A 529 -14.03 -11.61 -36.57
CA THR A 529 -15.19 -12.32 -35.97
C THR A 529 -14.98 -12.53 -34.46
N ASP A 530 -13.82 -13.03 -34.06
CA ASP A 530 -13.49 -13.22 -32.64
C ASP A 530 -13.32 -11.87 -31.93
N ALA A 531 -12.71 -10.88 -32.59
CA ALA A 531 -12.55 -9.54 -32.03
C ALA A 531 -13.90 -8.88 -31.71
N VAL A 532 -14.87 -8.97 -32.63
CA VAL A 532 -16.24 -8.48 -32.42
C VAL A 532 -16.87 -9.13 -31.19
N LYS A 533 -16.78 -10.46 -31.06
CA LYS A 533 -17.30 -11.18 -29.89
C LYS A 533 -16.75 -10.61 -28.58
N TYR A 534 -15.42 -10.54 -28.44
CA TYR A 534 -14.82 -10.06 -27.19
C TYR A 534 -15.01 -8.56 -26.95
N TYR A 535 -15.11 -7.74 -28.00
CA TYR A 535 -15.46 -6.32 -27.84
C TYR A 535 -16.91 -6.14 -27.37
N LYS A 536 -17.86 -6.96 -27.85
CA LYS A 536 -19.24 -6.95 -27.35
C LYS A 536 -19.29 -7.34 -25.88
N ASP A 537 -18.69 -8.47 -25.52
CA ASP A 537 -18.61 -8.94 -24.13
C ASP A 537 -17.95 -7.87 -23.22
N TYR A 538 -16.89 -7.21 -23.71
CA TYR A 538 -16.24 -6.10 -23.01
C TYR A 538 -17.19 -4.91 -22.79
N LEU A 539 -17.96 -4.51 -23.80
CA LEU A 539 -18.84 -3.35 -23.75
C LEU A 539 -20.13 -3.62 -22.94
N GLU A 540 -20.48 -4.88 -22.66
CA GLU A 540 -21.49 -5.23 -21.66
C GLU A 540 -21.01 -4.91 -20.24
N VAL A 541 -19.71 -5.10 -19.97
CA VAL A 541 -19.08 -4.77 -18.68
C VAL A 541 -18.75 -3.27 -18.60
N VAL A 542 -18.30 -2.68 -19.71
CA VAL A 542 -17.81 -1.30 -19.80
C VAL A 542 -18.54 -0.55 -20.92
N ASP A 543 -19.69 0.02 -20.59
CA ASP A 543 -20.58 0.66 -21.56
C ASP A 543 -20.03 1.97 -22.18
N ASN A 544 -19.08 2.64 -21.54
CA ASN A 544 -18.67 4.01 -21.86
C ASN A 544 -17.24 4.13 -22.45
N ASP A 545 -16.57 3.01 -22.75
CA ASP A 545 -15.28 3.05 -23.45
C ASP A 545 -15.49 3.32 -24.95
N LYS A 546 -15.49 4.61 -25.30
CA LYS A 546 -15.64 5.09 -26.69
C LYS A 546 -14.60 4.53 -27.65
N TRP A 547 -13.37 4.26 -27.20
CA TRP A 547 -12.30 3.77 -28.05
C TRP A 547 -12.45 2.27 -28.34
N ALA A 548 -12.88 1.49 -27.35
CA ALA A 548 -13.24 0.09 -27.59
C ALA A 548 -14.46 -0.02 -28.51
N ARG A 549 -15.47 0.84 -28.34
CA ARG A 549 -16.63 0.90 -29.26
C ARG A 549 -16.23 1.32 -30.67
N SER A 550 -15.32 2.28 -30.82
CA SER A 550 -14.76 2.63 -32.14
C SER A 550 -14.00 1.45 -32.76
N SER A 551 -13.23 0.70 -31.96
CA SER A 551 -12.53 -0.52 -32.41
C SER A 551 -13.51 -1.61 -32.85
N LEU A 552 -14.65 -1.77 -32.15
CA LEU A 552 -15.74 -2.65 -32.55
C LEU A 552 -16.34 -2.22 -33.91
N GLY A 553 -16.58 -0.92 -34.10
CA GLY A 553 -17.07 -0.39 -35.38
C GLY A 553 -16.15 -0.71 -36.55
N TRP A 554 -14.83 -0.55 -36.37
CA TRP A 554 -13.84 -0.93 -37.38
C TRP A 554 -13.76 -2.44 -37.61
N ALA A 555 -13.99 -3.26 -36.58
CA ALA A 555 -14.06 -4.71 -36.74
C ALA A 555 -15.30 -5.14 -37.55
N TYR A 556 -16.46 -4.51 -37.33
CA TYR A 556 -17.66 -4.71 -38.17
C TYR A 556 -17.42 -4.28 -39.61
N TYR A 557 -16.83 -3.11 -39.81
CA TYR A 557 -16.46 -2.62 -41.14
C TYR A 557 -15.56 -3.62 -41.88
N SER A 558 -14.56 -4.17 -41.19
CA SER A 558 -13.63 -5.16 -41.76
C SER A 558 -14.28 -6.52 -42.07
N LEU A 559 -15.42 -6.83 -41.45
CA LEU A 559 -16.25 -8.01 -41.75
C LEU A 559 -17.30 -7.74 -42.83
N ASN A 560 -17.35 -6.53 -43.38
CA ASN A 560 -18.41 -6.06 -44.26
C ASN A 560 -19.81 -6.03 -43.62
N GLU A 561 -19.88 -5.95 -42.28
CA GLU A 561 -21.13 -5.75 -41.54
C GLU A 561 -21.48 -4.25 -41.45
N MET A 562 -21.77 -3.64 -42.60
CA MET A 562 -21.88 -2.18 -42.74
C MET A 562 -22.97 -1.56 -41.85
N GLU A 563 -24.13 -2.21 -41.72
CA GLU A 563 -25.22 -1.73 -40.86
C GLU A 563 -24.78 -1.66 -39.38
N ASN A 564 -24.01 -2.63 -38.91
CA ASN A 564 -23.50 -2.63 -37.53
C ASN A 564 -22.39 -1.59 -37.34
N ALA A 565 -21.52 -1.40 -38.34
CA ALA A 565 -20.49 -0.37 -38.32
C ALA A 565 -21.12 1.04 -38.28
N GLU A 566 -22.10 1.30 -39.15
CA GLU A 566 -22.85 2.56 -39.22
C GLU A 566 -23.54 2.88 -37.89
N LYS A 567 -24.33 1.95 -37.36
CA LYS A 567 -24.98 2.11 -36.04
C LYS A 567 -23.98 2.43 -34.94
N THR A 568 -22.81 1.79 -34.97
CA THR A 568 -21.77 1.99 -33.97
C THR A 568 -21.16 3.39 -34.05
N PHE A 569 -20.84 3.88 -35.25
CA PHE A 569 -20.24 5.20 -35.42
C PHE A 569 -21.26 6.34 -35.28
N LYS A 570 -22.52 6.16 -35.70
CA LYS A 570 -23.62 7.08 -35.40
C LYS A 570 -23.79 7.32 -33.91
N TYR A 571 -23.83 6.25 -33.11
CA TYR A 571 -23.87 6.37 -31.66
C TYR A 571 -22.68 7.17 -31.10
N LEU A 572 -21.48 6.99 -31.67
CA LEU A 572 -20.28 7.71 -31.24
C LEU A 572 -20.32 9.21 -31.61
N THR A 573 -20.82 9.57 -32.79
CA THR A 573 -20.95 10.98 -33.20
C THR A 573 -22.06 11.69 -32.45
N GLU A 574 -23.17 11.02 -32.14
CA GLU A 574 -24.24 11.57 -31.29
C GLU A 574 -23.77 11.84 -29.86
N LYS A 575 -23.01 10.91 -29.27
CA LYS A 575 -22.56 11.01 -27.88
C LYS A 575 -21.32 11.88 -27.70
N TYR A 576 -20.49 11.98 -28.72
CA TYR A 576 -19.23 12.72 -28.71
C TYR A 576 -19.12 13.58 -29.98
N PRO A 577 -20.01 14.58 -30.16
CA PRO A 577 -20.11 15.36 -31.39
C PRO A 577 -18.85 16.17 -31.70
N ASP A 578 -18.05 16.51 -30.68
CA ASP A 578 -16.81 17.28 -30.86
C ASP A 578 -15.60 16.41 -31.23
N ASN A 579 -15.77 15.11 -31.47
CA ASN A 579 -14.67 14.21 -31.80
C ASN A 579 -14.51 14.01 -33.31
N VAL A 580 -13.50 14.67 -33.89
CA VAL A 580 -13.11 14.57 -35.31
C VAL A 580 -13.06 13.12 -35.82
N SER A 581 -12.42 12.22 -35.07
CA SER A 581 -12.16 10.85 -35.53
C SER A 581 -13.43 10.02 -35.69
N PHE A 582 -14.49 10.29 -34.93
CA PHE A 582 -15.74 9.55 -35.06
C PHE A 582 -16.55 9.97 -36.28
N TRP A 583 -16.54 11.26 -36.61
CA TRP A 583 -17.11 11.75 -37.87
C TRP A 583 -16.36 11.22 -39.09
N MET A 584 -15.02 11.20 -39.04
CA MET A 584 -14.22 10.58 -40.10
C MET A 584 -14.53 9.08 -40.28
N ALA A 585 -14.75 8.36 -39.19
CA ALA A 585 -15.09 6.93 -39.24
C ALA A 585 -16.49 6.68 -39.81
N LEU A 586 -17.49 7.49 -39.42
CA LEU A 586 -18.84 7.41 -39.99
C LEU A 586 -18.84 7.75 -41.49
N GLY A 587 -18.11 8.80 -41.89
CA GLY A 587 -17.93 9.16 -43.30
C GLY A 587 -17.30 8.03 -44.10
N ALA A 588 -16.31 7.33 -43.55
CA ALA A 588 -15.68 6.18 -44.20
C ALA A 588 -16.67 5.02 -44.43
N VAL A 589 -17.60 4.77 -43.50
CA VAL A 589 -18.65 3.76 -43.69
C VAL A 589 -19.59 4.15 -44.83
N TYR A 590 -20.06 5.40 -44.87
CA TYR A 590 -20.94 5.86 -45.95
C TYR A 590 -20.28 5.89 -47.32
N CYS A 591 -18.98 6.21 -47.36
CA CYS A 591 -18.18 6.24 -48.58
C CYS A 591 -17.84 4.84 -49.12
N ASP A 592 -18.07 3.78 -48.34
CA ASP A 592 -17.71 2.43 -48.71
C ASP A 592 -18.43 1.97 -49.98
N TYR A 593 -17.76 1.13 -50.78
CA TYR A 593 -18.30 0.60 -52.02
C TYR A 593 -19.61 -0.18 -51.82
N ASN A 594 -19.84 -0.79 -50.66
CA ASN A 594 -21.07 -1.53 -50.39
C ASN A 594 -22.21 -0.64 -49.88
N VAL A 595 -21.95 0.64 -49.60
CA VAL A 595 -22.94 1.61 -49.06
C VAL A 595 -23.21 2.74 -50.06
N LYS A 596 -22.17 3.42 -50.56
CA LYS A 596 -22.22 4.49 -51.57
C LYS A 596 -23.15 5.67 -51.22
N GLU A 597 -23.29 6.00 -49.95
CA GLU A 597 -24.03 7.18 -49.49
C GLU A 597 -23.12 8.42 -49.49
N TYR A 598 -22.70 8.83 -50.68
CA TYR A 598 -21.67 9.86 -50.88
C TYR A 598 -22.04 11.23 -50.29
N ASP A 599 -23.32 11.62 -50.32
CA ASP A 599 -23.79 12.86 -49.70
C ASP A 599 -23.69 12.85 -48.17
N GLU A 600 -24.05 11.75 -47.53
CA GLU A 600 -23.93 11.60 -46.07
C GLU A 600 -22.46 11.51 -45.64
N SER A 601 -21.63 10.84 -46.45
CA SER A 601 -20.18 10.84 -46.29
C SER A 601 -19.60 12.26 -46.34
N ARG A 602 -19.98 13.06 -47.36
CA ARG A 602 -19.55 14.46 -47.53
C ARG A 602 -19.94 15.31 -46.32
N LYS A 603 -21.16 15.15 -45.80
CA LYS A 603 -21.62 15.82 -44.56
C LYS A 603 -20.72 15.46 -43.38
N CYS A 604 -20.44 14.18 -43.16
CA CYS A 604 -19.59 13.72 -42.07
C CYS A 604 -18.17 14.31 -42.14
N TYR A 605 -17.55 14.28 -43.32
CA TYR A 605 -16.21 14.82 -43.52
C TYR A 605 -16.14 16.34 -43.36
N ASN A 606 -17.14 17.08 -43.83
CA ASN A 606 -17.23 18.52 -43.60
C ASN A 606 -17.45 18.86 -42.12
N THR A 607 -18.28 18.10 -41.40
CA THR A 607 -18.42 18.24 -39.95
C THR A 607 -17.09 17.99 -39.25
N ALA A 608 -16.36 16.93 -39.62
CA ALA A 608 -15.04 16.65 -39.08
C ALA A 608 -14.04 17.79 -39.34
N LEU A 609 -14.12 18.44 -40.51
CA LEU A 609 -13.25 19.56 -40.89
C LEU A 609 -13.49 20.82 -40.02
N ASN A 610 -14.74 21.02 -39.59
CA ASN A 610 -15.13 22.16 -38.75
C ASN A 610 -14.75 21.98 -37.26
N LEU A 611 -14.33 20.78 -36.84
CA LEU A 611 -13.97 20.45 -35.45
C LEU A 611 -12.45 20.57 -35.17
N GLU A 612 -11.77 21.46 -35.89
CA GLU A 612 -10.33 21.73 -35.75
C GLU A 612 -9.41 20.47 -35.83
N PRO A 613 -9.47 19.68 -36.92
CA PRO A 613 -8.60 18.52 -37.10
C PRO A 613 -7.11 18.88 -37.12
N ASN A 614 -6.26 17.95 -36.70
CA ASN A 614 -4.81 18.05 -36.90
C ASN A 614 -4.44 17.89 -38.39
N ASP A 615 -3.19 18.21 -38.75
CA ASP A 615 -2.78 18.25 -40.17
C ASP A 615 -2.92 16.91 -40.90
N ASN A 616 -2.64 15.79 -40.21
CA ASN A 616 -2.83 14.46 -40.79
C ASN A 616 -4.31 14.15 -41.04
N GLN A 617 -5.18 14.53 -40.09
CA GLN A 617 -6.63 14.38 -40.24
C GLN A 617 -7.15 15.27 -41.37
N LYS A 618 -6.73 16.53 -41.45
CA LYS A 618 -7.08 17.47 -42.54
C LYS A 618 -6.75 16.89 -43.91
N ASN A 619 -5.53 16.37 -44.08
CA ASN A 619 -5.10 15.78 -45.35
C ASN A 619 -5.94 14.54 -45.68
N THR A 620 -6.23 13.68 -44.69
CA THR A 620 -7.10 12.51 -44.89
C THR A 620 -8.51 12.91 -45.33
N ILE A 621 -9.11 13.89 -44.65
CA ILE A 621 -10.45 14.40 -44.94
C ILE A 621 -10.52 14.97 -46.36
N LYS A 622 -9.55 15.82 -46.74
CA LYS A 622 -9.48 16.41 -48.08
C LYS A 622 -9.38 15.35 -49.18
N ASN A 623 -8.51 14.35 -49.02
CA ASN A 623 -8.37 13.27 -49.98
C ASN A 623 -9.68 12.48 -50.16
N GLN A 624 -10.44 12.27 -49.07
CA GLN A 624 -11.73 11.58 -49.15
C GLN A 624 -12.81 12.43 -49.82
N LEU A 625 -12.84 13.74 -49.55
CA LEU A 625 -13.74 14.67 -50.25
C LEU A 625 -13.45 14.72 -51.76
N GLU A 626 -12.18 14.81 -52.16
CA GLU A 626 -11.77 14.75 -53.58
C GLU A 626 -12.13 13.41 -54.23
N TYR A 627 -12.09 12.31 -53.49
CA TYR A 627 -12.54 11.01 -53.99
C TYR A 627 -14.05 11.00 -54.24
N ILE A 628 -14.83 11.51 -53.29
CA ILE A 628 -16.29 11.62 -53.37
C ILE A 628 -16.71 12.49 -54.56
N GLU A 629 -16.07 13.64 -54.77
CA GLU A 629 -16.33 14.54 -55.91
C GLU A 629 -16.12 13.88 -57.28
N LYS A 630 -15.30 12.82 -57.36
CA LYS A 630 -15.09 12.04 -58.58
C LYS A 630 -16.12 10.92 -58.79
N GLN A 631 -16.94 10.64 -57.77
CA GLN A 631 -18.03 9.66 -57.86
C GLN A 631 -19.38 10.31 -58.19
N ASP A 632 -19.49 11.63 -58.02
CA ASP A 632 -20.57 12.46 -58.58
C ASP A 632 -20.40 12.61 -60.10
#